data_AF-A0A2V2PLK9-F1
#
_entry.id   AF-A0A2V2PLK9-F1
#
_cell.length_a   1.000
_cell.length_b   1.000
_cell.length_c   1.000
_cell.angle_alpha   90.00
_cell.angle_beta   90.00
_cell.angle_gamma   90.00
#
_symmetry.space_group_name_H-M   'P 1'
#
loop_
_entity.id
_entity.type
_entity.pdbx_description
1 polymer ?
#
loop_
_entity_poly.entity_id
_entity_poly.type
_entity_poly.pdbx_seq_one_letter_code
_entity_poly.pdbx_strand_id
1 'polypeptide(L)' 'MAGAPGPGSHQTPLLVACALGIEQVALRSGRRPAGPVRVLRTGMGPRAA' A
#
# COMPACT_ATOMS: atom_id res chain seq x y z
N MET A 1 2.35 -16.63 -15.77
CA MET A 1 3.60 -15.88 -15.93
C MET A 1 3.23 -14.42 -16.14
N ALA A 2 3.37 -13.57 -15.12
CA ALA A 2 3.03 -12.15 -15.25
C ALA A 2 4.07 -11.49 -16.17
N GLY A 3 3.62 -10.80 -17.21
CA GLY A 3 4.48 -10.14 -18.19
C GLY A 3 5.41 -9.13 -17.53
N ALA A 4 6.64 -9.05 -18.04
CA ALA A 4 7.64 -8.11 -17.56
C ALA A 4 7.15 -6.66 -17.75
N PRO A 5 7.27 -5.78 -16.73
CA PRO A 5 6.96 -4.38 -16.91
C PRO A 5 7.88 -3.81 -18.00
N GLY A 6 7.27 -3.22 -19.03
CA GLY A 6 8.01 -2.62 -20.14
C GLY A 6 8.93 -1.49 -19.67
N PRO A 7 10.05 -1.24 -20.36
CA PRO A 7 10.94 -0.13 -20.04
C PRO A 7 10.18 1.19 -20.22
N GLY A 8 9.75 1.78 -19.10
CA GLY A 8 8.90 2.96 -19.07
C GLY A 8 7.77 2.95 -18.03
N SER A 9 7.57 1.88 -17.24
CA SER A 9 6.56 1.89 -16.17
C SER A 9 6.97 2.87 -15.07
N HIS A 10 6.53 4.13 -15.17
CA HIS A 10 6.54 5.03 -14.03
C HIS A 10 5.77 4.34 -12.90
N GLN A 11 6.48 3.95 -11.85
CA GLN A 11 5.89 3.37 -10.66
C GLN A 11 5.13 4.48 -9.94
N THR A 12 3.84 4.62 -10.23
CA THR A 12 2.97 5.59 -9.55
C THR A 12 3.03 5.28 -8.05
N PRO A 13 3.43 6.24 -7.20
CA PRO A 13 3.51 6.01 -5.77
C PRO A 13 2.11 5.68 -5.23
N LEU A 14 2.01 4.59 -4.49
CA LEU A 14 0.76 4.14 -3.88
C LEU A 14 0.66 4.64 -2.43
N LEU A 15 -0.51 5.17 -2.06
CA LEU A 15 -0.87 5.49 -0.68
C LEU A 15 -1.92 4.49 -0.19
N VAL A 16 -1.67 3.83 0.93
CA VAL A 16 -2.60 2.90 1.56
C VAL A 16 -3.02 3.45 2.92
N ALA A 17 -4.32 3.59 3.14
CA ALA A 17 -4.90 4.04 4.39
C ALA A 17 -5.41 2.84 5.20
N CYS A 18 -4.90 2.66 6.43
CA CYS A 18 -5.31 1.59 7.33
C CYS A 18 -6.14 2.13 8.50
N ALA A 19 -7.32 1.55 8.66
CA ALA A 19 -8.30 1.82 9.70
C ALA A 19 -7.97 1.15 11.04
N LEU A 20 -7.08 0.16 11.08
CA LEU A 20 -6.57 -0.51 12.27
C LEU A 20 -5.05 -0.72 12.22
N GLY A 21 -4.41 -0.85 13.38
CA GLY A 21 -2.97 -1.15 13.47
C GLY A 21 -2.64 -2.54 12.91
N ILE A 22 -3.53 -3.51 13.12
CA ILE A 22 -3.36 -4.89 12.64
C ILE A 22 -3.32 -4.98 11.11
N GLU A 23 -4.01 -4.09 10.39
CA GLU A 23 -3.94 -4.03 8.93
C GLU A 23 -2.55 -3.59 8.47
N GLN A 24 -1.94 -2.61 9.15
CA GLN A 24 -0.56 -2.22 8.85
C GLN A 24 0.44 -3.35 9.13
N VAL A 25 0.23 -4.10 10.22
CA VAL A 25 1.06 -5.26 10.56
C VAL A 25 0.94 -6.31 9.46
N ALA A 26 -0.29 -6.63 9.04
CA ALA A 26 -0.54 -7.57 7.96
C ALA A 26 0.16 -7.14 6.65
N LEU A 27 0.01 -5.86 6.25
CA LEU A 27 0.67 -5.31 5.06
C LEU A 27 2.21 -5.39 5.14
N ARG A 28 2.80 -5.09 6.30
CA ARG A 28 4.26 -5.17 6.50
C ARG A 28 4.79 -6.60 6.47
N SER A 29 3.99 -7.57 6.90
CA SER A 29 4.33 -9.00 6.85
C SER A 29 4.12 -9.65 5.47
N GLY A 30 3.45 -8.94 4.55
CA GLY A 30 3.11 -9.44 3.22
C GLY A 30 4.23 -9.33 2.19
N ARG A 31 3.86 -9.53 0.91
CA ARG A 31 4.78 -9.41 -0.23
C ARG A 31 5.33 -7.98 -0.34
N ARG A 32 6.64 -7.86 -0.60
CA ARG A 32 7.26 -6.56 -0.88
C ARG A 32 6.64 -5.93 -2.15
N PRO A 33 6.27 -4.64 -2.11
CA PRO A 33 5.69 -3.97 -3.26
C PRO A 33 6.72 -3.79 -4.38
N ALA A 34 6.23 -3.75 -5.62
CA ALA A 34 7.07 -3.54 -6.80
C ALA A 34 7.58 -2.10 -6.96
N GLY A 35 7.09 -1.16 -6.13
CA GLY A 35 7.38 0.26 -6.21
C GLY A 35 7.12 1.00 -4.90
N PRO A 36 7.23 2.35 -4.92
CA PRO A 36 7.08 3.17 -3.73
C PRO A 36 5.67 3.07 -3.12
N VAL A 37 5.60 2.73 -1.83
CA VAL A 37 4.34 2.65 -1.08
C VAL A 37 4.48 3.44 0.22
N ARG A 38 3.47 4.25 0.56
CA ARG A 38 3.33 4.85 1.89
C ARG A 38 2.06 4.35 2.56
N VAL A 39 2.16 4.00 3.84
CA VAL A 39 1.03 3.53 4.65
C VAL A 39 0.68 4.60 5.69
N LEU A 40 -0.60 4.95 5.80
CA LEU A 40 -1.14 5.90 6.76
C LEU A 40 -2.08 5.22 7.75
N ARG A 41 -2.12 5.72 8.98
CA ARG A 41 -3.12 5.34 9.99
C ARG A 41 -4.23 6.38 9.98
N THR A 42 -5.45 5.99 9.62
CA THR A 42 -6.61 6.89 9.56
C THR A 42 -7.45 6.82 10.83
N GLY A 43 -7.90 5.62 11.21
CA GLY A 43 -8.78 5.38 12.35
C GLY A 43 -10.08 4.72 11.89
N MET A 44 -11.06 4.60 12.80
CA MET A 44 -12.41 4.14 12.47
C MET A 44 -13.39 5.31 12.58
N GLY A 45 -14.42 5.31 11.72
CA GLY A 45 -15.50 6.29 11.70
C GLY A 45 -15.35 7.39 10.65
N PRO A 46 -16.45 8.08 10.29
CA PRO A 46 -16.53 8.96 9.12
C PRO A 46 -15.69 10.24 9.21
N ARG A 47 -15.27 10.64 10.41
CA ARG A 47 -14.36 11.77 10.59
C ARG A 47 -12.88 11.38 10.44
N ALA A 48 -12.59 10.09 10.55
CA ALA A 48 -11.23 9.57 10.54
C ALA A 48 -10.83 9.01 9.18
N ALA A 49 -11.80 8.49 8.41
CA ALA A 49 -11.60 7.88 7.09
C ALA A 49 -11.61 8.91 5.96
#